data_AF-A0A7D8UDW1-F1
#
_entry.id   AF-A0A7D8UDW1-F1
#
_cell.length_a   1.000
_cell.length_b   1.000
_cell.length_c   1.000
_cell.angle_alpha   90.00
_cell.angle_beta   90.00
_cell.angle_gamma   90.00
#
_symmetry.space_group_name_H-M   'P 1'
#
loop_
_entity.id
_entity.type
_entity.pdbx_description
1 polymer ?
#
loop_
_entity_poly.entity_id
_entity_poly.type
_entity_poly.pdbx_seq_one_letter_code
_entity_poly.pdbx_strand_id
1 'polypeptide(L)'
;MQPFTAELIGTAMLILFGNGVVGNVVLAKTKGHDAGWLTISAGWGMGVFIGAFCAAAASGAHLNPAVSIAMVIAGEMTPSLAAQYIAAQFLGAMLGAVAVYAHYREHFQVTEDADRKLACFCTAPAIRKLPQAFFCEVLGTFVLLLPIFLMA
;
A
#
# COMPACT_ATOMS: atom_id res chain seq x y z
N MET A 1 -6.89 17.25 -12.28
CA MET A 1 -6.38 17.03 -10.90
C MET A 1 -4.88 17.27 -10.91
N GLN A 2 -4.32 17.95 -9.91
CA GLN A 2 -2.87 18.16 -9.82
C GLN A 2 -2.17 16.84 -9.42
N PRO A 3 -0.92 16.59 -9.87
CA PRO A 3 -0.21 15.34 -9.56
C PRO A 3 -0.12 15.02 -8.06
N PHE A 4 0.13 16.03 -7.22
CA PHE A 4 0.15 15.87 -5.76
C PHE A 4 -1.19 15.33 -5.23
N THR A 5 -2.31 15.91 -5.65
CA THR A 5 -3.64 15.46 -5.22
C THR A 5 -3.96 14.06 -5.75
N ALA A 6 -3.49 13.74 -6.96
CA ALA A 6 -3.67 12.43 -7.57
C ALA A 6 -2.96 11.33 -6.76
N GLU A 7 -1.69 11.55 -6.40
CA GLU A 7 -0.91 10.64 -5.56
C GLU A 7 -1.49 10.51 -4.16
N LEU A 8 -1.95 11.62 -3.56
CA LEU A 8 -2.59 11.61 -2.24
C LEU A 8 -3.88 10.76 -2.26
N ILE A 9 -4.78 11.01 -3.21
CA ILE A 9 -6.04 10.27 -3.30
C ILE A 9 -5.78 8.82 -3.69
N GLY A 10 -4.94 8.57 -4.70
CA GLY A 10 -4.60 7.24 -5.16
C GLY A 10 -4.02 6.37 -4.05
N THR A 11 -3.05 6.90 -3.28
CA THR A 11 -2.46 6.16 -2.16
C THR A 11 -3.44 6.00 -1.00
N ALA A 12 -4.31 6.98 -0.73
CA ALA A 12 -5.37 6.82 0.27
C ALA A 12 -6.33 5.67 -0.11
N MET A 13 -6.75 5.58 -1.37
CA MET A 13 -7.60 4.49 -1.84
C MET A 13 -6.86 3.15 -1.81
N LEU A 14 -5.61 3.11 -2.26
CA LEU A 14 -4.75 1.92 -2.20
C LEU A 14 -4.69 1.36 -0.78
N ILE A 15 -4.39 2.20 0.22
CA ILE A 15 -4.29 1.76 1.61
C ILE A 15 -5.65 1.43 2.20
N LEU A 16 -6.70 2.20 1.90
CA LEU A 16 -8.04 1.92 2.39
C LEU A 16 -8.52 0.52 1.97
N PHE A 17 -8.33 0.14 0.71
CA PHE A 17 -8.72 -1.18 0.21
C PHE A 17 -7.73 -2.27 0.59
N GLY A 18 -6.42 -2.03 0.45
CA GLY A 18 -5.36 -2.99 0.77
C GLY A 18 -5.34 -3.35 2.25
N ASN A 19 -5.20 -2.37 3.14
CA ASN A 19 -5.27 -2.62 4.58
C ASN A 19 -6.70 -2.94 5.04
N GLY A 20 -7.72 -2.48 4.32
CA GLY A 20 -9.11 -2.85 4.59
C GLY A 20 -9.37 -4.35 4.45
N VAL A 21 -8.78 -5.02 3.45
CA VAL A 21 -8.88 -6.48 3.33
C VAL A 21 -8.07 -7.19 4.41
N VAL A 22 -6.91 -6.66 4.80
CA VAL A 22 -6.15 -7.21 5.93
C VAL A 22 -6.99 -7.15 7.21
N GLY A 23 -7.56 -5.98 7.53
CA GLY A 23 -8.46 -5.79 8.67
C GLY A 23 -9.65 -6.74 8.65
N ASN A 24 -10.28 -6.95 7.48
CA ASN A 24 -11.36 -7.92 7.32
C ASN A 24 -10.93 -9.35 7.65
N VAL A 25 -9.71 -9.75 7.32
CA VAL A 25 -9.25 -11.13 7.48
C VAL A 25 -8.69 -11.39 8.88
N VAL A 26 -7.93 -10.45 9.45
CA VAL A 26 -7.15 -10.70 10.67
C VAL A 26 -7.82 -10.24 11.96
N LEU A 27 -8.71 -9.24 11.91
CA LEU A 27 -9.39 -8.74 13.11
C LEU A 27 -10.55 -9.65 13.51
N ALA A 28 -10.76 -9.80 14.80
CA ALA A 28 -11.80 -10.67 15.35
C ALA A 28 -13.21 -10.19 14.98
N LYS A 29 -14.12 -11.17 14.83
CA LYS A 29 -15.56 -10.96 14.59
C LYS A 29 -15.92 -10.22 13.29
N THR A 30 -14.99 -10.02 12.37
CA THR A 30 -15.31 -9.59 11.01
C THR A 30 -16.00 -10.71 10.24
N LYS A 31 -16.66 -10.38 9.13
CA LYS A 31 -17.33 -11.40 8.29
C LYS A 31 -16.35 -12.20 7.44
N GLY A 32 -15.17 -11.66 7.15
CA GLY A 32 -14.09 -12.37 6.46
C GLY A 32 -13.02 -12.94 7.38
N HIS A 33 -13.29 -13.07 8.69
CA HIS A 33 -12.29 -13.55 9.65
C HIS A 33 -11.69 -14.89 9.22
N ASP A 34 -10.36 -14.99 9.26
CA ASP A 34 -9.60 -16.19 8.87
C ASP A 34 -9.89 -16.69 7.43
N ALA A 35 -10.37 -15.83 6.52
CA ALA A 35 -10.54 -16.19 5.11
C ALA A 35 -9.21 -16.48 4.38
N GLY A 36 -8.08 -16.12 4.99
CA GLY A 36 -6.75 -16.56 4.58
C GLY A 36 -6.05 -15.67 3.54
N TRP A 37 -4.86 -16.11 3.15
CA TRP A 37 -3.92 -15.33 2.34
C TRP A 37 -4.46 -14.97 0.94
N LEU A 38 -5.23 -15.85 0.30
CA LEU A 38 -5.78 -15.59 -1.03
C LEU A 38 -6.69 -14.35 -1.05
N THR A 39 -7.55 -14.20 -0.04
CA THR A 39 -8.43 -13.03 0.10
C THR A 39 -7.61 -11.76 0.27
N ILE A 40 -6.56 -11.78 1.10
CA ILE A 40 -5.66 -10.65 1.29
C ILE A 40 -4.97 -10.27 -0.02
N SER A 41 -4.39 -11.23 -0.73
CA SER A 41 -3.69 -10.99 -2.00
C SER A 41 -4.63 -10.43 -3.08
N ALA A 42 -5.84 -10.99 -3.21
CA ALA A 42 -6.84 -10.50 -4.15
C ALA A 42 -7.31 -9.08 -3.82
N GLY A 43 -7.57 -8.79 -2.53
CA GLY A 43 -7.99 -7.46 -2.10
C GLY A 43 -6.91 -6.40 -2.28
N TRP A 44 -5.64 -6.74 -2.01
CA TRP A 44 -4.50 -5.86 -2.32
C TRP A 44 -4.36 -5.59 -3.82
N GLY A 45 -4.49 -6.62 -4.67
CA GLY A 45 -4.47 -6.45 -6.12
C GLY A 45 -5.56 -5.48 -6.60
N MET A 46 -6.77 -5.60 -6.05
CA MET A 46 -7.85 -4.65 -6.34
C MET A 46 -7.58 -3.25 -5.79
N GLY A 47 -6.98 -3.14 -4.60
CA GLY A 47 -6.58 -1.85 -4.02
C GLY A 47 -5.57 -1.10 -4.89
N VAL A 48 -4.57 -1.83 -5.43
CA VAL A 48 -3.61 -1.28 -6.40
C VAL A 48 -4.32 -0.81 -7.66
N PHE A 49 -5.22 -1.62 -8.22
CA PHE A 49 -5.98 -1.24 -9.40
C PHE A 49 -6.81 0.03 -9.17
N ILE A 50 -7.57 0.11 -8.07
CA ILE A 50 -8.40 1.28 -7.76
C ILE A 50 -7.55 2.53 -7.56
N GLY A 51 -6.48 2.42 -6.75
CA GLY A 51 -5.55 3.54 -6.54
C GLY A 51 -4.98 4.04 -7.87
N ALA A 52 -4.51 3.12 -8.72
CA ALA A 52 -3.96 3.46 -10.01
C ALA A 52 -5.01 4.09 -10.94
N PHE A 53 -6.23 3.54 -10.97
CA PHE A 53 -7.35 4.08 -11.74
C PHE A 53 -7.67 5.54 -11.34
N CYS A 54 -7.61 5.86 -10.05
CA CYS A 54 -7.82 7.22 -9.57
C CYS A 54 -6.71 8.20 -10.01
N ALA A 55 -5.47 7.75 -10.04
CA ALA A 55 -4.30 8.63 -10.15
C ALA A 55 -3.65 8.69 -11.54
N ALA A 56 -3.87 7.67 -12.39
CA ALA A 56 -3.10 7.43 -13.61
C ALA A 56 -3.11 8.64 -14.56
N ALA A 57 -4.29 9.18 -14.87
CA ALA A 57 -4.45 10.29 -15.83
C ALA A 57 -3.77 11.60 -15.40
N ALA A 58 -3.49 11.78 -14.10
CA ALA A 58 -2.98 13.03 -13.55
C ALA A 58 -1.52 12.94 -13.07
N SER A 59 -1.01 11.74 -12.77
CA SER A 59 0.31 11.57 -12.13
C SER A 59 1.15 10.42 -12.69
N GLY A 60 0.58 9.55 -13.53
CA GLY A 60 1.17 8.27 -13.87
C GLY A 60 0.95 7.18 -12.82
N ALA A 61 0.28 7.50 -11.69
CA ALA A 61 -0.05 6.58 -10.61
C ALA A 61 1.18 5.84 -10.04
N HIS A 62 2.14 6.60 -9.50
CA HIS A 62 3.28 6.00 -8.83
C HIS A 62 2.85 5.30 -7.55
N LEU A 63 2.10 6.03 -6.71
CA LEU A 63 1.50 5.58 -5.45
C LEU A 63 2.47 4.93 -4.45
N ASN A 64 3.76 5.00 -4.73
CA ASN A 64 4.83 4.24 -4.10
C ASN A 64 6.15 5.04 -4.22
N PRO A 65 6.84 5.29 -3.09
CA PRO A 65 8.13 5.98 -3.10
C PRO A 65 9.20 5.27 -3.92
N ALA A 66 9.24 3.93 -3.91
CA ALA A 66 10.22 3.16 -4.67
C ALA A 66 10.06 3.37 -6.18
N VAL A 67 8.82 3.45 -6.68
CA VAL A 67 8.52 3.78 -8.09
C VAL A 67 9.01 5.18 -8.42
N SER A 68 8.70 6.15 -7.55
CA SER A 68 9.10 7.56 -7.75
C SER A 68 10.62 7.73 -7.76
N ILE A 69 11.33 7.04 -6.87
CA ILE A 69 12.80 7.02 -6.84
C ILE A 69 13.36 6.34 -8.09
N ALA A 70 12.77 5.22 -8.52
CA ALA A 70 13.22 4.52 -9.71
C ALA A 70 13.07 5.39 -10.97
N MET A 71 11.97 6.15 -11.10
CA MET A 71 11.78 7.09 -12.22
C MET A 71 12.79 8.23 -12.20
N VAL A 72 13.21 8.70 -11.02
CA VAL A 72 14.31 9.69 -10.91
C VAL A 72 15.63 9.09 -11.39
N ILE A 73 15.94 7.86 -10.98
CA ILE A 73 17.17 7.15 -11.40
C ILE A 73 17.17 6.92 -12.91
N ALA A 74 16.02 6.60 -13.48
CA ALA A 74 15.85 6.39 -14.92
C ALA A 74 15.91 7.69 -15.74
N GLY A 75 15.87 8.87 -15.11
CA GLY A 75 15.85 10.16 -15.80
C GLY A 75 14.47 10.62 -16.27
N GLU A 76 13.41 9.88 -15.92
CA GLU A 76 12.02 10.14 -16.32
C GLU A 76 11.30 11.12 -15.38
N MET A 77 11.90 11.44 -14.23
CA MET A 77 11.30 12.33 -13.23
C MET A 77 12.36 13.19 -12.54
N THR A 78 12.01 14.46 -12.25
CA THR A 78 12.90 15.31 -11.46
C THR A 78 12.86 14.94 -9.97
N PRO A 79 13.99 15.04 -9.23
CA PRO A 79 14.00 14.77 -7.79
C PRO A 79 13.01 15.63 -6.99
N SER A 80 12.77 16.87 -7.41
CA SER A 80 11.81 17.79 -6.77
C SER A 80 10.38 17.28 -6.90
N LEU A 81 9.99 16.80 -8.08
CA LEU A 81 8.67 16.23 -8.29
C LEU A 81 8.49 14.92 -7.52
N ALA A 82 9.51 14.06 -7.51
CA ALA A 82 9.49 12.84 -6.72
C ALA A 82 9.31 13.11 -5.21
N ALA A 83 9.96 14.14 -4.67
CA ALA A 83 9.77 14.53 -3.27
C ALA A 83 8.32 14.97 -2.98
N GLN A 84 7.68 15.68 -3.91
CA GLN A 84 6.26 16.06 -3.78
C GLN A 84 5.34 14.84 -3.86
N TYR A 85 5.62 13.90 -4.77
CA TYR A 85 4.89 12.63 -4.88
C TYR A 85 5.00 11.82 -3.59
N ILE A 86 6.22 11.66 -3.06
CA ILE A 86 6.48 10.92 -1.82
C ILE A 86 5.73 11.56 -0.65
N ALA A 87 5.75 12.88 -0.52
CA ALA A 87 4.99 13.58 0.51
C ALA A 87 3.47 13.32 0.38
N ALA A 88 2.93 13.40 -0.84
CA ALA A 88 1.53 13.08 -1.11
C ALA A 88 1.18 11.62 -0.79
N GLN A 89 2.04 10.67 -1.18
CA GLN A 89 1.87 9.24 -0.92
C GLN A 89 1.83 8.95 0.57
N PHE A 90 2.75 9.50 1.37
CA PHE A 90 2.74 9.33 2.83
C PHE A 90 1.47 9.92 3.46
N LEU A 91 1.06 11.12 3.07
CA LEU A 91 -0.18 11.72 3.56
C LEU A 91 -1.41 10.89 3.17
N GLY A 92 -1.48 10.43 1.93
CA GLY A 92 -2.52 9.54 1.44
C GLY A 92 -2.57 8.24 2.24
N ALA A 93 -1.42 7.60 2.46
CA ALA A 93 -1.31 6.38 3.24
C ALA A 93 -1.80 6.56 4.68
N MET A 94 -1.44 7.67 5.33
CA MET A 94 -1.93 8.01 6.66
C MET A 94 -3.46 8.18 6.69
N LEU A 95 -4.03 8.87 5.71
CA LEU A 95 -5.48 9.05 5.60
C LEU A 95 -6.21 7.71 5.37
N GLY A 96 -5.69 6.87 4.48
CA GLY A 96 -6.22 5.52 4.24
C GLY A 96 -6.15 4.65 5.49
N ALA A 97 -5.04 4.68 6.22
CA ALA A 97 -4.87 3.93 7.47
C ALA A 97 -5.84 4.39 8.58
N VAL A 98 -6.03 5.70 8.74
CA VAL A 98 -7.01 6.26 9.70
C VAL A 98 -8.43 5.81 9.32
N ALA A 99 -8.77 5.81 8.03
CA ALA A 99 -10.06 5.34 7.56
C ALA A 99 -10.28 3.83 7.82
N VAL A 100 -9.25 2.99 7.63
CA VAL A 100 -9.29 1.56 8.01
C VAL A 100 -9.54 1.39 9.50
N TYR A 101 -8.79 2.11 10.34
CA TYR A 101 -9.00 2.08 11.79
C TYR A 101 -10.43 2.48 12.17
N ALA A 102 -10.93 3.59 11.61
CA ALA A 102 -12.27 4.07 11.88
C ALA A 102 -13.35 3.06 11.44
N HIS A 103 -13.19 2.44 10.27
CA HIS A 103 -14.13 1.45 9.75
C HIS A 103 -14.19 0.18 10.62
N TYR A 104 -13.05 -0.29 11.12
CA TYR A 104 -12.94 -1.50 11.93
C TYR A 104 -12.84 -1.24 13.45
N ARG A 105 -13.15 -0.03 13.92
CA ARG A 105 -12.87 0.41 15.31
C ARG A 105 -13.31 -0.61 16.37
N GLU A 106 -14.53 -1.11 16.26
CA GLU A 106 -15.09 -2.07 17.22
C GLU A 106 -14.39 -3.44 17.14
N HIS A 107 -14.00 -3.88 15.93
CA HIS A 107 -13.22 -5.10 15.73
C HIS A 107 -11.81 -4.98 16.31
N PHE A 108 -11.18 -3.81 16.22
CA PHE A 108 -9.91 -3.51 16.90
C PHE A 108 -10.03 -3.57 18.42
N GLN A 109 -11.17 -3.16 19.00
CA GLN A 109 -11.37 -3.21 20.45
C GLN A 109 -11.50 -4.63 20.98
N VAL A 110 -12.22 -5.51 20.26
CA VAL A 110 -12.44 -6.90 20.71
C VAL A 110 -11.33 -7.86 20.32
N THR A 111 -10.43 -7.47 19.42
CA THR A 111 -9.24 -8.28 19.09
C THR A 111 -8.24 -8.12 20.24
N GLU A 112 -7.76 -9.20 20.84
CA GLU A 112 -6.76 -9.13 21.93
C GLU A 112 -5.31 -9.20 21.42
N ASP A 113 -5.11 -9.96 20.34
CA ASP A 113 -3.82 -10.17 19.69
C ASP A 113 -3.26 -8.86 19.10
N ALA A 114 -2.12 -8.40 19.63
CA ALA A 114 -1.46 -7.18 19.20
C ALA A 114 -0.85 -7.29 17.80
N ASP A 115 -0.35 -8.47 17.41
CA ASP A 115 0.26 -8.70 16.10
C ASP A 115 -0.81 -8.66 15.00
N ARG A 116 -2.00 -9.22 15.28
CA ARG A 116 -3.16 -9.09 14.36
C ARG A 116 -3.58 -7.63 14.16
N LYS A 117 -3.54 -6.79 15.19
CA LYS A 117 -3.81 -5.35 15.04
C LYS A 117 -2.71 -4.66 14.24
N LEU A 118 -1.45 -4.95 14.55
CA LEU A 118 -0.29 -4.33 13.92
C LEU A 118 -0.22 -4.66 12.42
N ALA A 119 -0.58 -5.89 12.04
CA ALA A 119 -0.61 -6.36 10.66
C ALA A 119 -1.52 -5.51 9.75
N CYS A 120 -2.50 -4.80 10.31
CA CYS A 120 -3.37 -3.89 9.56
C CYS A 120 -2.66 -2.59 9.12
N PHE A 121 -1.45 -2.31 9.60
CA PHE A 121 -0.75 -1.04 9.39
C PHE A 121 0.69 -1.20 8.90
N CYS A 122 1.35 -2.31 9.21
CA CYS A 122 2.69 -2.59 8.72
C CYS A 122 2.93 -4.10 8.55
N THR A 123 4.02 -4.43 7.86
CA THR A 123 4.47 -5.80 7.62
C THR A 123 5.57 -6.19 8.61
N ALA A 124 5.62 -7.47 8.96
CA ALA A 124 6.69 -8.07 9.74
C ALA A 124 7.10 -9.41 9.12
N PRO A 125 8.38 -9.78 9.15
CA PRO A 125 8.82 -11.06 8.61
C PRO A 125 8.35 -12.21 9.51
N ALA A 126 7.76 -13.24 8.92
CA ALA A 126 7.33 -14.44 9.66
C ALA A 126 8.51 -15.16 10.34
N ILE A 127 9.70 -15.12 9.72
CA ILE A 127 10.96 -15.58 10.32
C ILE A 127 11.92 -14.39 10.36
N ARG A 128 12.38 -14.02 11.56
CA ARG A 128 13.21 -12.83 11.77
C ARG A 128 14.69 -13.06 11.37
N LYS A 129 14.93 -13.29 10.08
CA LYS A 129 16.26 -13.33 9.44
C LYS A 129 16.40 -12.14 8.50
N LEU A 130 16.90 -11.02 9.03
CA LEU A 130 16.90 -9.73 8.32
C LEU A 130 17.54 -9.75 6.93
N PRO A 131 18.69 -10.43 6.70
CA PRO A 131 19.26 -10.50 5.35
C PRO A 131 18.33 -11.20 4.35
N GLN A 132 17.63 -12.25 4.78
CA GLN A 132 16.67 -12.96 3.94
C GLN A 132 15.44 -12.09 3.66
N ALA A 133 14.90 -11.41 4.68
CA ALA A 133 13.77 -10.50 4.52
C ALA A 133 14.11 -9.35 3.57
N PHE A 134 15.30 -8.76 3.69
CA PHE A 134 15.79 -7.74 2.78
C PHE A 134 15.85 -8.24 1.34
N PHE A 135 16.39 -9.44 1.10
CA PHE A 135 16.40 -10.04 -0.23
C PHE A 135 14.99 -10.23 -0.80
N CYS A 136 14.03 -10.70 0.01
CA CYS A 136 12.64 -10.85 -0.42
C CYS A 136 12.02 -9.51 -0.84
N GLU A 137 12.25 -8.43 -0.08
CA GLU A 137 11.76 -7.08 -0.41
C GLU A 137 12.40 -6.53 -1.70
N VAL A 138 13.71 -6.74 -1.89
CA VAL A 138 14.40 -6.35 -3.12
C VAL A 138 13.81 -7.08 -4.34
N LEU A 139 13.65 -8.40 -4.25
CA LEU A 139 13.10 -9.20 -5.34
C LEU A 139 11.64 -8.83 -5.64
N GLY A 140 10.81 -8.69 -4.61
CA GLY A 140 9.40 -8.30 -4.77
C GLY A 140 9.24 -6.91 -5.38
N THR A 141 10.02 -5.94 -4.92
CA THR A 141 10.01 -4.58 -5.47
C THR A 141 10.52 -4.55 -6.91
N PHE A 142 11.55 -5.33 -7.24
CA PHE A 142 12.01 -5.46 -8.63
C PHE A 142 10.90 -5.98 -9.56
N VAL A 143 10.20 -7.04 -9.15
CA VAL A 143 9.09 -7.62 -9.93
C VAL A 143 7.92 -6.64 -10.05
N LEU A 144 7.66 -5.80 -9.05
CA LEU A 144 6.67 -4.72 -9.12
C LEU A 144 7.08 -3.63 -10.13
N LEU A 145 8.34 -3.22 -10.12
CA LEU A 145 8.84 -2.14 -11.00
C LEU A 145 8.96 -2.58 -12.46
N LEU A 146 9.31 -3.84 -12.71
CA LEU A 146 9.54 -4.36 -14.05
C LEU A 146 8.40 -4.05 -15.05
N PRO A 147 7.13 -4.40 -14.79
CA PRO A 147 6.04 -4.08 -15.72
C PRO A 147 5.81 -2.56 -15.87
N ILE A 148 6.04 -1.75 -14.83
CA ILE A 148 5.92 -0.28 -14.93
C ILE A 148 6.91 0.26 -15.97
N PHE A 149 8.17 -0.20 -15.92
CA PHE A 149 9.19 0.18 -16.90
C PHE A 149 8.99 -0.42 -18.28
N LEU A 150 8.35 -1.59 -18.40
CA LEU A 150 8.05 -2.20 -19.69
C LEU A 150 6.83 -1.59 -20.41
N MET A 151 5.96 -0.89 -19.67
CA MET A 151 4.80 -0.19 -20.22
C MET A 151 5.06 1.31 -20.48
N ALA A 152 6.17 1.85 -19.96
CA ALA A 152 6.58 3.25 -20.11
C ALA A 152 7.20 3.52 -21.49
#